data_AF-A0ABD6DJF0-F1
#
_entry.id   AF-A0ABD6DJF0-F1
#
_cell.length_a   1.000
_cell.length_b   1.000
_cell.length_c   1.000
_cell.angle_alpha   90.00
_cell.angle_beta   90.00
_cell.angle_gamma   90.00
#
_symmetry.space_group_name_H-M   'P 1'
#
loop_
_entity.id
_entity.type
_entity.pdbx_description
1 polymer ?
#
loop_
_entity_poly.entity_id
_entity_poly.type
_entity_poly.pdbx_seq_one_letter_code
_entity_poly.pdbx_strand_id
1 'polypeptide(L)'
;MHPPSRRRLLAAVGTAALGGFASGRPTRQPAPRLAVAVHPDARFGWNGTTRSVRDAVRTGVEQVASRAERTLDVTVERNVTEGEPIPPAAVSSTDQPALFDSVERWLRDRDAYDDGTCHLYLPRLPFDQALGYGGANRDVASGGAVAFANLGATEFWDDRAVSENMAVHEWLHTVLRPEVAAAVNGSRCEHDLGVVARRDLETVVVTPLATSYADTTLVGGETRWHGSGCYDHASFSTHDGREHDPRHWTHTWQLSDATLRATTRYVDGYLR
;
A
#
# COMPACT_ATOMS: atom_id res chain seq x y z
N MET A 1 -26.50 64.44 71.86
CA MET A 1 -26.53 63.15 72.59
C MET A 1 -25.51 62.21 71.96
N HIS A 2 -24.64 61.67 72.80
CA HIS A 2 -23.77 60.49 72.63
C HIS A 2 -24.51 59.21 72.14
N PRO A 3 -23.84 58.08 71.84
CA PRO A 3 -22.61 57.84 71.08
C PRO A 3 -22.79 56.56 70.16
N PRO A 4 -21.86 55.61 69.96
CA PRO A 4 -21.48 55.13 68.62
C PRO A 4 -21.70 53.61 68.39
N SER A 5 -21.08 53.07 67.32
CA SER A 5 -20.15 51.92 67.40
C SER A 5 -20.44 50.69 66.52
N ARG A 6 -19.33 50.25 65.90
CA ARG A 6 -18.84 48.88 65.73
C ARG A 6 -19.60 47.94 64.76
N ARG A 7 -18.95 47.63 63.63
CA ARG A 7 -18.08 46.42 63.53
C ARG A 7 -17.23 46.41 62.23
N ARG A 8 -15.90 46.38 62.45
CA ARG A 8 -14.80 45.58 61.80
C ARG A 8 -14.73 45.59 60.27
N LEU A 9 -13.67 45.98 59.53
CA LEU A 9 -12.21 46.04 59.72
C LEU A 9 -11.53 44.71 60.16
N LEU A 10 -11.01 43.99 59.16
CA LEU A 10 -9.84 43.08 59.08
C LEU A 10 -9.68 42.78 57.56
N ALA A 11 -8.76 43.36 56.80
CA ALA A 11 -7.29 43.24 56.77
C ALA A 11 -6.77 41.89 56.23
N ALA A 12 -5.73 42.01 55.38
CA ALA A 12 -4.77 41.02 54.87
C ALA A 12 -5.06 40.48 53.44
N VAL A 13 -4.38 40.99 52.40
CA VAL A 13 -2.97 40.74 52.00
C VAL A 13 -2.79 39.39 51.30
N GLY A 14 -2.58 39.47 49.99
CA GLY A 14 -1.55 38.72 49.27
C GLY A 14 -1.75 37.24 49.03
N THR A 15 -2.07 36.88 47.78
CA THR A 15 -1.30 35.85 47.08
C THR A 15 -1.47 36.05 45.58
N ALA A 16 -0.38 36.43 44.92
CA ALA A 16 -0.26 36.32 43.48
C ALA A 16 -0.41 34.84 43.12
N ALA A 17 -1.48 34.51 42.39
CA ALA A 17 -1.61 33.19 41.80
C ALA A 17 -0.60 33.10 40.65
N LEU A 18 0.51 32.44 40.94
CA LEU A 18 1.46 31.95 39.95
C LEU A 18 0.69 31.14 38.90
N GLY A 19 0.92 31.48 37.64
CA GLY A 19 0.35 30.81 36.49
C GLY A 19 0.64 29.31 36.54
N GLY A 20 -0.42 28.53 36.69
CA GLY A 20 -0.41 27.13 36.32
C GLY A 20 -0.55 27.06 34.81
N PHE A 21 0.57 26.97 34.10
CA PHE A 21 0.57 26.39 32.77
C PHE A 21 0.04 24.97 32.91
N ALA A 22 -1.22 24.75 32.55
CA ALA A 22 -1.70 23.42 32.25
C ALA A 22 -0.88 22.96 31.05
N SER A 23 0.21 22.24 31.31
CA SER A 23 0.92 21.46 30.32
C SER A 23 -0.06 20.39 29.84
N GLY A 24 -0.86 20.76 28.83
CA GLY A 24 -1.63 19.80 28.06
C GLY A 24 -0.67 18.69 27.66
N ARG A 25 -0.91 17.48 28.16
CA ARG A 25 -0.19 16.30 27.73
C ARG A 25 -0.34 16.28 26.20
N PRO A 26 0.75 16.29 25.41
CA PRO A 26 0.62 16.24 23.97
C PRO A 26 -0.24 15.01 23.66
N THR A 27 -1.36 15.22 22.98
CA THR A 27 -2.17 14.13 22.42
C THR A 27 -1.21 13.30 21.60
N ARG A 28 -0.91 12.08 22.08
CA ARG A 28 -0.04 11.15 21.37
C ARG A 28 -0.69 10.95 19.99
N GLN A 29 -0.02 11.44 18.95
CA GLN A 29 -0.49 11.17 17.60
C GLN A 29 -0.64 9.65 17.45
N PRO A 30 -1.73 9.19 16.81
CA PRO A 30 -1.88 7.76 16.54
C PRO A 30 -0.65 7.27 15.79
N ALA A 31 -0.24 6.03 16.08
CA ALA A 31 0.87 5.42 15.36
C ALA A 31 0.53 5.36 13.85
N PRO A 32 1.49 5.59 12.95
CA PRO A 32 1.28 5.35 11.53
C PRO A 32 0.78 3.92 11.32
N ARG A 33 -0.23 3.75 10.45
CA ARG A 33 -0.93 2.48 10.26
C ARG A 33 -0.77 2.01 8.82
N LEU A 34 -0.34 0.76 8.66
CA LEU A 34 -0.32 0.02 7.40
C LEU A 34 -1.34 -1.11 7.51
N ALA A 35 -2.53 -0.87 6.97
CA ALA A 35 -3.65 -1.80 7.02
C ALA A 35 -4.07 -2.28 5.63
N VAL A 36 -4.31 -3.58 5.51
CA VAL A 36 -4.85 -4.23 4.31
C VAL A 36 -6.00 -5.16 4.70
N ALA A 37 -7.14 -5.01 4.04
CA ALA A 37 -8.23 -5.98 4.08
C ALA A 37 -8.25 -6.71 2.74
N VAL A 38 -8.00 -8.02 2.76
CA VAL A 38 -7.93 -8.82 1.53
C VAL A 38 -9.27 -9.49 1.29
N HIS A 39 -9.85 -9.32 0.11
CA HIS A 39 -11.19 -9.78 -0.24
C HIS A 39 -11.15 -10.72 -1.46
N PRO A 40 -11.36 -12.04 -1.31
CA PRO A 40 -11.46 -12.92 -2.46
C PRO A 40 -12.75 -12.71 -3.26
N ASP A 41 -12.73 -13.13 -4.53
CA ASP A 41 -13.96 -13.45 -5.25
C ASP A 41 -14.73 -14.58 -4.56
N ALA A 42 -16.01 -14.37 -4.24
CA ALA A 42 -16.83 -15.32 -3.50
C ALA A 42 -17.04 -16.67 -4.20
N ARG A 43 -16.86 -16.75 -5.52
CA ARG A 43 -16.93 -18.05 -6.25
C ARG A 43 -15.82 -19.00 -5.81
N PHE A 44 -14.69 -18.45 -5.36
CA PHE A 44 -13.48 -19.20 -5.03
C PHE A 44 -13.12 -19.12 -3.54
N GLY A 45 -13.50 -18.02 -2.88
CA GLY A 45 -13.34 -17.78 -1.45
C GLY A 45 -11.90 -17.90 -0.95
N TRP A 46 -11.78 -18.25 0.34
CA TRP A 46 -10.52 -18.43 1.05
C TRP A 46 -9.89 -19.80 0.85
N ASN A 47 -9.44 -20.07 -0.37
CA ASN A 47 -8.66 -21.26 -0.72
C ASN A 47 -7.14 -21.04 -0.57
N GLY A 48 -6.35 -22.07 -0.89
CA GLY A 48 -4.89 -22.05 -0.76
C GLY A 48 -4.21 -20.90 -1.52
N THR A 49 -4.66 -20.58 -2.73
CA THR A 49 -4.15 -19.42 -3.49
C THR A 49 -4.39 -18.12 -2.75
N THR A 50 -5.64 -17.84 -2.38
CA THR A 50 -6.02 -16.58 -1.74
C THR A 50 -5.26 -16.39 -0.43
N ARG A 51 -5.09 -17.47 0.35
CA ARG A 51 -4.32 -17.44 1.60
C ARG A 51 -2.84 -17.17 1.36
N SER A 52 -2.24 -17.82 0.36
CA SER A 52 -0.84 -17.60 -0.04
C SER A 52 -0.59 -16.14 -0.45
N VAL A 53 -1.47 -15.59 -1.28
CA VAL A 53 -1.43 -14.20 -1.72
C VAL A 53 -1.52 -13.23 -0.54
N ARG A 54 -2.48 -13.44 0.38
CA ARG A 54 -2.59 -12.64 1.60
C ARG A 54 -1.33 -12.72 2.47
N ASP A 55 -0.72 -13.90 2.58
CA ASP A 55 0.50 -14.08 3.37
C ASP A 55 1.72 -13.39 2.73
N ALA A 56 1.79 -13.33 1.38
CA ALA A 56 2.75 -12.51 0.66
C ALA A 56 2.56 -11.01 0.93
N VAL A 57 1.31 -10.52 0.88
CA VAL A 57 0.96 -9.13 1.23
C VAL A 57 1.34 -8.82 2.69
N ARG A 58 1.05 -9.72 3.63
CA ARG A 58 1.48 -9.58 5.04
C ARG A 58 2.99 -9.43 5.16
N THR A 59 3.75 -10.21 4.38
CA THR A 59 5.21 -10.11 4.36
C THR A 59 5.68 -8.79 3.76
N GLY A 60 5.02 -8.27 2.73
CA GLY A 60 5.26 -6.93 2.18
C GLY A 60 5.03 -5.82 3.21
N VAL A 61 3.88 -5.85 3.90
CA VAL A 61 3.54 -4.91 4.99
C VAL A 61 4.59 -4.93 6.09
N GLU A 62 5.02 -6.12 6.51
CA GLU A 62 6.05 -6.25 7.55
C GLU A 62 7.39 -5.65 7.11
N GLN A 63 7.82 -5.86 5.87
CA GLN A 63 9.07 -5.29 5.36
C GLN A 63 9.06 -3.76 5.40
N VAL A 64 7.96 -3.13 4.95
CA VAL A 64 7.81 -1.66 4.99
C VAL A 64 7.77 -1.15 6.42
N ALA A 65 6.93 -1.75 7.27
CA ALA A 65 6.81 -1.34 8.67
C ALA A 65 8.14 -1.46 9.40
N SER A 66 8.80 -2.61 9.32
CA SER A 66 10.13 -2.85 9.90
C SER A 66 11.18 -1.83 9.42
N ARG A 67 11.16 -1.43 8.13
CA ARG A 67 12.06 -0.39 7.62
C ARG A 67 11.73 0.97 8.23
N ALA A 68 10.46 1.35 8.25
CA ALA A 68 10.00 2.63 8.75
C ALA A 68 10.31 2.78 10.24
N GLU A 69 10.02 1.77 11.06
CA GLU A 69 10.32 1.79 12.50
C GLU A 69 11.80 2.00 12.78
N ARG A 70 12.68 1.27 12.07
CA ARG A 70 14.15 1.43 12.23
C ARG A 70 14.67 2.79 11.75
N THR A 71 14.05 3.35 10.71
CA THR A 71 14.56 4.56 10.06
C THR A 71 14.03 5.84 10.70
N LEU A 72 12.78 5.81 11.17
CA LEU A 72 12.06 6.97 11.70
C LEU A 72 11.98 6.97 13.23
N ASP A 73 12.39 5.89 13.90
CA ASP A 73 12.25 5.69 15.35
C ASP A 73 10.80 5.83 15.83
N VAL A 74 9.89 5.17 15.11
CA VAL A 74 8.45 5.12 15.40
C VAL A 74 7.98 3.68 15.58
N THR A 75 6.78 3.48 16.12
CA THR A 75 6.07 2.19 16.04
C THR A 75 5.04 2.30 14.92
N VAL A 76 4.96 1.29 14.04
CA VAL A 76 3.99 1.23 12.96
C VAL A 76 2.94 0.17 13.28
N GLU A 77 1.67 0.55 13.33
CA GLU A 77 0.57 -0.41 13.41
C GLU A 77 0.48 -1.17 12.09
N ARG A 78 0.44 -2.50 12.17
CA ARG A 78 0.34 -3.40 11.01
C ARG A 78 -0.92 -4.21 11.14
N ASN A 79 -1.76 -4.23 10.11
CA ASN A 79 -2.93 -5.09 10.12
C ASN A 79 -3.21 -5.67 8.73
N VAL A 80 -3.16 -7.00 8.59
CA VAL A 80 -3.56 -7.69 7.36
C VAL A 80 -4.64 -8.70 7.69
N THR A 81 -5.87 -8.39 7.29
CA THR A 81 -7.08 -9.11 7.68
C THR A 81 -7.69 -9.91 6.53
N GLU A 82 -8.41 -10.97 6.90
CA GLU A 82 -9.30 -11.67 5.97
C GLU A 82 -10.62 -10.90 5.88
N GLY A 83 -10.86 -10.23 4.76
CA GLY A 83 -12.14 -9.62 4.44
C GLY A 83 -13.17 -10.64 3.97
N GLU A 84 -14.44 -10.24 3.98
CA GLU A 84 -15.53 -11.04 3.43
C GLU A 84 -15.33 -11.24 1.91
N PRO A 85 -15.54 -12.46 1.38
CA PRO A 85 -15.52 -12.69 -0.05
C PRO A 85 -16.58 -11.87 -0.79
N ILE A 86 -16.20 -11.16 -1.86
CA ILE A 86 -17.09 -10.28 -2.61
C ILE A 86 -17.88 -11.09 -3.65
N PRO A 87 -19.22 -11.05 -3.63
CA PRO A 87 -20.04 -11.75 -4.61
C PRO A 87 -19.85 -11.14 -6.01
N PRO A 88 -19.77 -11.95 -7.09
CA PRO A 88 -19.58 -11.44 -8.44
C PRO A 88 -20.64 -10.43 -8.88
N ALA A 89 -21.88 -10.61 -8.42
CA ALA A 89 -22.99 -9.70 -8.73
C ALA A 89 -22.82 -8.29 -8.14
N ALA A 90 -21.90 -8.10 -7.19
CA ALA A 90 -21.59 -6.80 -6.61
C ALA A 90 -20.44 -6.06 -7.32
N VAL A 91 -19.75 -6.72 -8.25
CA VAL A 91 -18.58 -6.18 -8.93
C VAL A 91 -18.87 -5.95 -10.40
N SER A 92 -18.59 -4.76 -10.89
CA SER A 92 -18.53 -4.47 -12.33
C SER A 92 -17.12 -4.73 -12.84
N SER A 93 -16.99 -5.56 -13.87
CA SER A 93 -15.69 -5.86 -14.49
C SER A 93 -15.58 -5.26 -15.89
N THR A 94 -16.25 -4.13 -16.14
CA THR A 94 -16.24 -3.46 -17.46
C THR A 94 -14.91 -2.77 -17.74
N ASP A 95 -14.37 -2.08 -16.74
CA ASP A 95 -13.09 -1.38 -16.76
C ASP A 95 -12.61 -1.20 -15.30
N GLN A 96 -11.40 -0.69 -15.12
CA GLN A 96 -10.85 -0.49 -13.77
C GLN A 96 -11.70 0.49 -12.92
N PRO A 97 -12.10 1.69 -13.40
CA PRO A 97 -12.94 2.59 -12.62
C PRO A 97 -14.23 1.95 -12.11
N ALA A 98 -14.97 1.24 -12.98
CA ALA A 98 -16.21 0.58 -12.61
C ALA A 98 -15.97 -0.53 -11.57
N LEU A 99 -14.84 -1.24 -11.65
CA LEU A 99 -14.44 -2.24 -10.67
C LEU A 99 -14.19 -1.59 -9.31
N PHE A 100 -13.37 -0.55 -9.26
CA PHE A 100 -13.08 0.17 -8.02
C PHE A 100 -14.34 0.72 -7.37
N ASP A 101 -15.19 1.41 -8.14
CA ASP A 101 -16.44 2.01 -7.65
C ASP A 101 -17.42 0.96 -7.12
N SER A 102 -17.52 -0.20 -7.78
CA SER A 102 -18.43 -1.26 -7.38
C SER A 102 -17.97 -1.99 -6.11
N VAL A 103 -16.67 -2.27 -5.99
CA VAL A 103 -16.08 -2.85 -4.77
C VAL A 103 -16.20 -1.88 -3.59
N GLU A 104 -15.83 -0.61 -3.79
CA GLU A 104 -15.94 0.41 -2.73
C GLU A 104 -17.39 0.56 -2.26
N ARG A 105 -18.34 0.68 -3.19
CA ARG A 105 -19.76 0.76 -2.86
C ARG A 105 -20.24 -0.45 -2.07
N TRP A 106 -19.88 -1.66 -2.51
CA TRP A 106 -20.27 -2.89 -1.82
C TRP A 106 -19.75 -2.96 -0.37
N LEU A 107 -18.51 -2.50 -0.14
CA LEU A 107 -17.92 -2.40 1.20
C LEU A 107 -18.61 -1.34 2.06
N ARG A 108 -18.88 -0.15 1.49
CA ARG A 108 -19.56 0.95 2.20
C ARG A 108 -21.00 0.59 2.58
N ASP A 109 -21.74 -0.06 1.68
CA ASP A 109 -23.12 -0.52 1.94
C ASP A 109 -23.19 -1.54 3.10
N ARG A 110 -22.05 -2.11 3.50
CA ARG A 110 -21.90 -3.08 4.59
C ARG A 110 -21.21 -2.52 5.83
N ASP A 111 -20.88 -1.23 5.86
CA ASP A 111 -20.08 -0.62 6.92
C ASP A 111 -18.72 -1.35 7.12
N ALA A 112 -18.15 -1.86 6.02
CA ALA A 112 -16.90 -2.63 6.01
C ALA A 112 -15.73 -1.86 5.37
N TYR A 113 -15.97 -0.64 4.88
CA TYR A 113 -14.94 0.23 4.30
C TYR A 113 -14.24 1.05 5.40
N ASP A 114 -12.92 1.03 5.43
CA ASP A 114 -12.09 1.76 6.39
C ASP A 114 -11.17 2.74 5.65
N ASP A 115 -11.34 4.04 5.93
CA ASP A 115 -10.62 5.15 5.30
C ASP A 115 -9.10 5.17 5.62
N GLY A 116 -8.60 4.26 6.47
CA GLY A 116 -7.16 4.05 6.70
C GLY A 116 -6.60 2.74 6.13
N THR A 117 -7.38 2.02 5.31
CA THR A 117 -7.07 0.66 4.85
C THR A 117 -7.00 0.56 3.32
N CYS A 118 -6.10 -0.27 2.82
CA CYS A 118 -6.15 -0.78 1.45
C CYS A 118 -7.10 -1.99 1.39
N HIS A 119 -8.19 -1.87 0.65
CA HIS A 119 -9.11 -2.97 0.36
C HIS A 119 -8.66 -3.67 -0.92
N LEU A 120 -7.92 -4.77 -0.76
CA LEU A 120 -7.36 -5.55 -1.86
C LEU A 120 -8.34 -6.63 -2.32
N TYR A 121 -8.99 -6.42 -3.45
CA TYR A 121 -9.85 -7.41 -4.09
C TYR A 121 -9.04 -8.39 -4.95
N LEU A 122 -9.37 -9.68 -4.87
CA LEU A 122 -8.67 -10.75 -5.60
C LEU A 122 -9.63 -11.43 -6.60
N PRO A 123 -9.96 -10.77 -7.73
CA PRO A 123 -10.79 -11.36 -8.75
C PRO A 123 -10.11 -12.57 -9.40
N ARG A 124 -10.94 -13.46 -9.93
CA ARG A 124 -10.49 -14.52 -10.86
C ARG A 124 -11.22 -14.37 -12.17
N LEU A 125 -10.78 -13.38 -12.94
CA LEU A 125 -11.34 -13.06 -14.24
C LEU A 125 -10.32 -13.47 -15.32
N PRO A 126 -10.76 -13.85 -16.52
CA PRO A 126 -9.86 -13.93 -17.67
C PRO A 126 -9.12 -12.60 -17.85
N PHE A 127 -7.96 -12.65 -18.51
CA PHE A 127 -7.27 -11.42 -18.88
C PHE A 127 -8.12 -10.62 -19.88
N ASP A 128 -8.30 -9.34 -19.58
CA ASP A 128 -8.97 -8.35 -20.40
C ASP A 128 -8.12 -7.07 -20.40
N GLN A 129 -7.90 -6.45 -21.55
CA GLN A 129 -7.00 -5.29 -21.66
C GLN A 129 -7.53 -4.05 -20.93
N ALA A 130 -8.85 -3.90 -20.77
CA ALA A 130 -9.43 -2.77 -20.05
C ALA A 130 -9.29 -2.89 -18.52
N LEU A 131 -9.11 -4.12 -18.02
CA LEU A 131 -8.82 -4.39 -16.61
C LEU A 131 -7.32 -4.54 -16.33
N GLY A 132 -6.59 -5.23 -17.20
CA GLY A 132 -5.21 -5.62 -16.95
C GLY A 132 -5.07 -6.70 -15.88
N TYR A 133 -3.86 -6.81 -15.31
CA TYR A 133 -3.56 -7.76 -14.24
C TYR A 133 -3.88 -7.23 -12.84
N GLY A 134 -4.00 -5.91 -12.69
CA GLY A 134 -4.25 -5.26 -11.42
C GLY A 134 -4.34 -3.75 -11.57
N GLY A 135 -4.67 -3.10 -10.47
CA GLY A 135 -4.60 -1.65 -10.34
C GLY A 135 -4.99 -1.20 -8.94
N ALA A 136 -4.65 0.05 -8.61
CA ALA A 136 -5.14 0.75 -7.43
C ALA A 136 -5.76 2.10 -7.81
N ASN A 137 -6.85 2.48 -7.16
CA ASN A 137 -7.55 3.72 -7.48
C ASN A 137 -6.92 4.97 -6.84
N ARG A 138 -6.32 4.82 -5.66
CA ARG A 138 -5.67 5.90 -4.88
C ARG A 138 -4.80 5.34 -3.76
N ASP A 139 -4.12 6.23 -3.06
CA ASP A 139 -3.35 5.91 -1.86
C ASP A 139 -4.18 5.96 -0.58
N VAL A 140 -3.78 5.21 0.45
CA VAL A 140 -4.56 5.07 1.70
C VAL A 140 -4.74 6.37 2.48
N ALA A 141 -3.75 7.29 2.42
CA ALA A 141 -3.84 8.60 3.08
C ALA A 141 -4.89 9.53 2.44
N SER A 142 -5.46 9.14 1.28
CA SER A 142 -6.54 9.86 0.61
C SER A 142 -7.95 9.40 1.05
N GLY A 143 -8.06 8.72 2.20
CA GLY A 143 -9.34 8.24 2.74
C GLY A 143 -9.66 6.80 2.35
N GLY A 144 -8.66 5.93 2.38
CA GLY A 144 -8.75 4.51 2.04
C GLY A 144 -8.53 4.27 0.56
N ALA A 145 -8.17 3.04 0.21
CA ALA A 145 -7.88 2.65 -1.17
C ALA A 145 -8.60 1.36 -1.54
N VAL A 146 -8.94 1.22 -2.81
CA VAL A 146 -9.29 -0.07 -3.40
C VAL A 146 -8.19 -0.42 -4.39
N ALA A 147 -7.63 -1.61 -4.22
CA ALA A 147 -6.72 -2.22 -5.17
C ALA A 147 -7.29 -3.56 -5.61
N PHE A 148 -6.88 -4.06 -6.76
CA PHE A 148 -7.15 -5.45 -7.14
C PHE A 148 -5.94 -6.10 -7.79
N ALA A 149 -5.79 -7.39 -7.55
CA ALA A 149 -4.85 -8.25 -8.26
C ALA A 149 -5.61 -9.44 -8.88
N ASN A 150 -5.67 -9.51 -10.20
CA ASN A 150 -6.44 -10.49 -10.95
C ASN A 150 -5.74 -11.84 -11.00
N LEU A 151 -5.99 -12.65 -9.97
CA LEU A 151 -5.46 -14.00 -9.82
C LEU A 151 -5.85 -14.92 -10.99
N GLY A 152 -7.01 -14.66 -11.62
CA GLY A 152 -7.46 -15.44 -12.77
C GLY A 152 -6.58 -15.22 -14.00
N ALA A 153 -6.14 -13.99 -14.21
CA ALA A 153 -5.22 -13.65 -15.29
C ALA A 153 -3.80 -14.15 -14.97
N THR A 154 -3.27 -13.88 -13.77
CA THR A 154 -1.91 -14.28 -13.42
C THR A 154 -1.73 -15.80 -13.31
N GLU A 155 -2.68 -16.55 -12.74
CA GLU A 155 -2.53 -18.02 -12.65
C GLU A 155 -2.79 -18.74 -13.97
N PHE A 156 -3.60 -18.18 -14.88
CA PHE A 156 -3.86 -18.79 -16.17
C PHE A 156 -2.71 -18.60 -17.16
N TRP A 157 -2.10 -17.41 -17.15
CA TRP A 157 -1.03 -17.06 -18.07
C TRP A 157 0.37 -17.32 -17.49
N ASP A 158 0.51 -17.30 -16.17
CA ASP A 158 1.79 -17.45 -15.45
C ASP A 158 1.70 -18.44 -14.27
N ASP A 159 2.16 -18.06 -13.07
CA ASP A 159 2.26 -18.94 -11.90
C ASP A 159 1.83 -18.27 -10.58
N ARG A 160 1.95 -19.04 -9.50
CA ARG A 160 1.59 -18.60 -8.15
C ARG A 160 2.45 -17.44 -7.65
N ALA A 161 3.75 -17.46 -7.93
CA ALA A 161 4.68 -16.42 -7.47
C ALA A 161 4.36 -15.08 -8.14
N VAL A 162 3.88 -15.09 -9.37
CA VAL A 162 3.36 -13.90 -10.06
C VAL A 162 2.16 -13.32 -9.34
N SER A 163 1.22 -14.18 -8.98
CA SER A 163 0.00 -13.78 -8.30
C SER A 163 0.28 -13.15 -6.93
N GLU A 164 1.25 -13.70 -6.20
CA GLU A 164 1.74 -13.17 -4.93
C GLU A 164 2.48 -11.84 -5.11
N ASN A 165 3.37 -11.75 -6.10
CA ASN A 165 4.09 -10.53 -6.45
C ASN A 165 3.14 -9.41 -6.88
N MET A 166 2.16 -9.70 -7.72
CA MET A 166 1.13 -8.75 -8.18
C MET A 166 0.33 -8.21 -7.01
N ALA A 167 -0.13 -9.05 -6.10
CA ALA A 167 -0.88 -8.56 -4.94
C ALA A 167 -0.06 -7.62 -4.05
N VAL A 168 1.25 -7.87 -3.92
CA VAL A 168 2.16 -6.94 -3.22
C VAL A 168 2.35 -5.66 -4.04
N HIS A 169 2.52 -5.76 -5.36
CA HIS A 169 2.62 -4.63 -6.28
C HIS A 169 1.42 -3.68 -6.17
N GLU A 170 0.21 -4.23 -6.24
CA GLU A 170 -1.03 -3.45 -6.19
C GLU A 170 -1.28 -2.84 -4.81
N TRP A 171 -0.85 -3.52 -3.75
CA TRP A 171 -0.82 -2.90 -2.42
C TRP A 171 0.21 -1.75 -2.35
N LEU A 172 1.41 -1.89 -2.94
CA LEU A 172 2.43 -0.84 -2.93
C LEU A 172 1.96 0.46 -3.59
N HIS A 173 1.17 0.36 -4.67
CA HIS A 173 0.51 1.51 -5.29
C HIS A 173 -0.36 2.32 -4.30
N THR A 174 -0.88 1.68 -3.25
CA THR A 174 -1.69 2.35 -2.22
C THR A 174 -0.87 3.04 -1.13
N VAL A 175 0.45 2.79 -1.07
CA VAL A 175 1.36 3.34 -0.05
C VAL A 175 2.58 4.03 -0.68
N LEU A 176 2.38 4.55 -1.89
CA LEU A 176 3.35 5.32 -2.65
C LEU A 176 2.63 6.46 -3.38
N ARG A 177 3.39 7.50 -3.71
CA ARG A 177 2.93 8.59 -4.57
C ARG A 177 4.03 8.96 -5.57
N PRO A 178 3.68 9.49 -6.75
CA PRO A 178 4.66 9.85 -7.78
C PRO A 178 5.78 10.78 -7.29
N GLU A 179 5.47 11.75 -6.43
CA GLU A 179 6.47 12.66 -5.85
C GLU A 179 7.43 11.96 -4.88
N VAL A 180 6.97 10.91 -4.20
CA VAL A 180 7.81 10.10 -3.29
C VAL A 180 8.76 9.23 -4.10
N ALA A 181 8.29 8.61 -5.19
CA ALA A 181 9.13 7.88 -6.12
C ALA A 181 10.23 8.79 -6.69
N ALA A 182 9.83 9.97 -7.20
CA ALA A 182 10.76 10.93 -7.79
C ALA A 182 11.85 11.40 -6.81
N ALA A 183 11.51 11.52 -5.52
CA ALA A 183 12.48 11.88 -4.49
C ALA A 183 13.52 10.78 -4.19
N VAL A 184 13.29 9.53 -4.62
CA VAL A 184 14.18 8.39 -4.36
C VAL A 184 15.03 8.02 -5.56
N ASN A 185 14.46 7.96 -6.76
CA ASN A 185 15.17 7.51 -7.97
C ASN A 185 15.13 8.51 -9.13
N GLY A 186 14.55 9.71 -8.94
CA GLY A 186 14.45 10.73 -9.99
C GLY A 186 13.29 10.55 -10.97
N SER A 187 12.54 9.44 -10.90
CA SER A 187 11.37 9.18 -11.75
C SER A 187 10.07 9.27 -10.98
N ARG A 188 9.04 9.85 -11.61
CA ARG A 188 7.68 9.88 -11.06
C ARG A 188 6.97 8.53 -11.13
N CYS A 189 7.51 7.58 -11.89
CA CYS A 189 6.96 6.25 -11.96
C CYS A 189 7.51 5.39 -10.83
N GLU A 190 6.63 4.87 -9.98
CA GLU A 190 7.02 3.98 -8.89
C GLU A 190 7.54 2.62 -9.36
N HIS A 191 7.20 2.20 -10.58
CA HIS A 191 7.75 0.99 -11.18
C HIS A 191 9.29 1.08 -11.35
N ASP A 192 9.83 2.29 -11.45
CA ASP A 192 11.28 2.50 -11.55
C ASP A 192 12.01 2.28 -10.21
N LEU A 193 11.26 2.09 -9.10
CA LEU A 193 11.82 1.68 -7.80
C LEU A 193 12.15 0.17 -7.78
N GLY A 194 11.66 -0.58 -8.76
CA GLY A 194 11.91 -1.99 -8.88
C GLY A 194 13.36 -2.36 -9.17
N VAL A 195 13.70 -3.60 -8.84
CA VAL A 195 14.97 -4.25 -9.20
C VAL A 195 14.70 -5.51 -10.02
N VAL A 196 15.45 -5.65 -11.10
CA VAL A 196 15.71 -6.93 -11.79
C VAL A 196 17.16 -7.30 -11.51
N ALA A 197 17.36 -8.29 -10.64
CA ALA A 197 18.67 -8.73 -10.22
C ALA A 197 18.96 -10.14 -10.73
N ARG A 198 20.19 -10.36 -11.20
CA ARG A 198 20.63 -11.70 -11.56
C ARG A 198 20.84 -12.53 -10.29
N ARG A 199 20.24 -13.72 -10.25
CA ARG A 199 20.49 -14.71 -9.19
C ARG A 199 21.65 -15.62 -9.57
N ASP A 200 21.69 -16.06 -10.82
CA ASP A 200 22.73 -16.91 -11.39
C ASP A 200 22.81 -16.72 -12.92
N LEU A 201 23.65 -17.48 -13.62
CA LEU A 201 23.86 -17.32 -15.07
C LEU A 201 22.59 -17.50 -15.91
N GLU A 202 21.59 -18.23 -15.41
CA GLU A 202 20.38 -18.54 -16.16
C GLU A 202 19.14 -17.84 -15.59
N THR A 203 19.19 -17.35 -14.36
CA THR A 203 18.01 -16.88 -13.62
C THR A 203 18.11 -15.41 -13.20
N VAL A 204 17.05 -14.67 -13.48
CA VAL A 204 16.81 -13.32 -12.96
C VAL A 204 15.61 -13.28 -12.02
N VAL A 205 15.72 -12.47 -10.97
CA VAL A 205 14.69 -12.26 -9.95
C VAL A 205 14.14 -10.85 -10.09
N VAL A 206 12.81 -10.73 -10.10
CA VAL A 206 12.07 -9.48 -10.29
C VAL A 206 11.31 -9.15 -9.01
N THR A 207 11.57 -7.96 -8.45
CA THR A 207 10.84 -7.43 -7.27
C THR A 207 9.46 -6.87 -7.65
N PRO A 208 8.52 -6.66 -6.72
CA PRO A 208 7.15 -6.28 -7.05
C PRO A 208 7.00 -5.06 -7.94
N LEU A 209 7.72 -3.96 -7.70
CA LEU A 209 7.60 -2.77 -8.55
C LEU A 209 8.43 -2.84 -9.84
N ALA A 210 9.25 -3.88 -10.04
CA ALA A 210 10.08 -4.04 -11.23
C ALA A 210 9.29 -4.49 -12.47
N THR A 211 7.98 -4.23 -12.50
CA THR A 211 7.06 -4.76 -13.49
C THR A 211 6.23 -3.61 -14.06
N SER A 212 6.17 -3.52 -15.38
CA SER A 212 5.03 -2.93 -16.06
C SER A 212 4.25 -4.11 -16.63
N TYR A 213 3.00 -4.26 -16.22
CA TYR A 213 2.13 -5.30 -16.75
C TYR A 213 1.05 -4.65 -17.59
N ALA A 214 0.99 -5.08 -18.86
CA ALA A 214 0.05 -4.65 -19.90
C ALA A 214 0.23 -3.23 -20.47
N ASP A 215 1.27 -3.03 -21.28
CA ASP A 215 1.38 -1.95 -22.25
C ASP A 215 0.13 -2.02 -23.15
N THR A 216 -0.69 -0.98 -23.02
CA THR A 216 -1.92 -0.81 -23.78
C THR A 216 -1.67 -0.35 -25.22
N THR A 217 -0.44 0.04 -25.54
CA THR A 217 -0.04 0.58 -26.85
C THR A 217 0.48 -0.49 -27.81
N LEU A 218 0.83 -1.67 -27.30
CA LEU A 218 1.32 -2.79 -28.10
C LEU A 218 0.50 -4.06 -27.83
N VAL A 219 -0.12 -4.61 -28.89
CA VAL A 219 -0.79 -5.91 -28.83
C VAL A 219 0.25 -6.98 -28.46
N GLY A 220 0.15 -7.52 -27.24
CA GLY A 220 1.11 -8.49 -26.69
C GLY A 220 2.37 -7.87 -26.06
N GLY A 221 2.41 -6.55 -25.87
CA GLY A 221 3.60 -5.81 -25.44
C GLY A 221 4.15 -6.16 -24.06
N GLU A 222 3.29 -6.62 -23.13
CA GLU A 222 3.72 -6.86 -21.73
C GLU A 222 3.08 -8.11 -21.11
N THR A 223 2.67 -9.07 -21.95
CA THR A 223 2.27 -10.40 -21.48
C THR A 223 3.43 -11.37 -21.68
N ARG A 224 4.01 -11.82 -20.55
CA ARG A 224 5.10 -12.82 -20.35
C ARG A 224 6.52 -12.32 -20.00
N TRP A 225 6.64 -11.26 -19.16
CA TRP A 225 7.88 -10.64 -18.60
C TRP A 225 8.49 -9.57 -19.53
N HIS A 226 8.88 -8.35 -19.12
CA HIS A 226 9.98 -8.01 -18.19
C HIS A 226 9.88 -6.60 -17.56
N GLY A 227 10.18 -6.47 -16.26
CA GLY A 227 11.48 -5.98 -15.76
C GLY A 227 11.97 -4.56 -16.06
N SER A 228 11.24 -3.75 -16.83
CA SER A 228 11.84 -2.60 -17.50
C SER A 228 11.57 -1.25 -16.81
N GLY A 229 10.55 -1.17 -15.95
CA GLY A 229 9.98 0.10 -15.49
C GLY A 229 9.15 0.77 -16.60
N CYS A 230 8.27 1.72 -16.27
CA CYS A 230 7.34 2.24 -17.29
C CYS A 230 7.94 3.30 -18.21
N TYR A 231 8.72 4.26 -17.67
CA TYR A 231 8.92 5.54 -18.36
C TYR A 231 10.38 5.94 -18.54
N ASP A 232 11.21 5.82 -17.50
CA ASP A 232 12.63 6.14 -17.60
C ASP A 232 13.48 4.94 -17.20
N HIS A 233 13.79 4.13 -18.21
CA HIS A 233 14.65 2.97 -18.06
C HIS A 233 16.05 3.29 -17.51
N ALA A 234 16.51 4.55 -17.55
CA ALA A 234 17.77 4.97 -16.94
C ALA A 234 17.64 5.29 -15.45
N SER A 235 16.42 5.58 -14.98
CA SER A 235 16.07 5.80 -13.57
C SER A 235 15.64 4.52 -12.85
N PHE A 236 15.57 3.39 -13.56
CA PHE A 236 15.27 2.08 -13.00
C PHE A 236 16.34 1.66 -11.99
N SER A 237 15.93 1.26 -10.78
CA SER A 237 16.86 1.17 -9.64
C SER A 237 18.00 0.17 -9.85
N THR A 238 17.76 -0.97 -10.50
CA THR A 238 18.81 -1.91 -10.97
C THR A 238 18.24 -2.84 -12.03
N HIS A 239 18.94 -3.04 -13.17
CA HIS A 239 18.53 -3.96 -14.23
C HIS A 239 19.68 -4.83 -14.74
N ASP A 240 20.05 -5.86 -13.98
CA ASP A 240 21.19 -6.75 -14.28
C ASP A 240 20.85 -7.88 -15.29
N GLY A 241 19.63 -7.87 -15.83
CA GLY A 241 19.11 -8.88 -16.77
C GLY A 241 19.35 -8.62 -18.26
N ARG A 242 19.86 -7.45 -18.69
CA ARG A 242 19.88 -7.08 -20.13
C ARG A 242 20.97 -7.76 -20.95
N GLU A 243 22.10 -8.11 -20.33
CA GLU A 243 23.33 -8.39 -21.09
C GLU A 243 23.46 -9.85 -21.56
N HIS A 244 22.60 -10.78 -21.11
CA HIS A 244 22.89 -12.22 -21.25
C HIS A 244 21.69 -13.15 -21.54
N ASP A 245 20.55 -12.62 -22.01
CA ASP A 245 19.37 -13.42 -22.41
C ASP A 245 19.03 -14.57 -21.42
N PRO A 246 18.62 -14.22 -20.18
CA PRO A 246 18.41 -15.21 -19.13
C PRO A 246 17.30 -16.21 -19.52
N ARG A 247 17.56 -17.49 -19.26
CA ARG A 247 16.63 -18.59 -19.57
C ARG A 247 15.42 -18.62 -18.65
N HIS A 248 15.57 -18.12 -17.43
CA HIS A 248 14.57 -18.21 -16.38
C HIS A 248 14.32 -16.86 -15.70
N TRP A 249 13.04 -16.51 -15.59
CA TRP A 249 12.56 -15.35 -14.85
C TRP A 249 11.77 -15.84 -13.65
N THR A 250 12.00 -15.26 -12.48
CA THR A 250 11.26 -15.59 -11.27
C THR A 250 10.91 -14.34 -10.47
N HIS A 251 9.87 -14.45 -9.66
CA HIS A 251 9.26 -13.34 -8.93
C HIS A 251 9.47 -13.51 -7.45
N THR A 252 9.68 -12.38 -6.77
CA THR A 252 9.79 -12.34 -5.32
C THR A 252 8.84 -11.30 -4.75
N TRP A 253 8.36 -11.52 -3.53
CA TRP A 253 7.68 -10.51 -2.72
C TRP A 253 8.67 -9.71 -1.84
N GLN A 254 9.98 -9.95 -2.00
CA GLN A 254 11.01 -9.12 -1.40
C GLN A 254 11.04 -7.74 -2.08
N LEU A 255 11.04 -6.70 -1.26
CA LEU A 255 11.05 -5.32 -1.72
C LEU A 255 12.49 -4.86 -1.95
N SER A 256 12.70 -4.05 -3.00
CA SER A 256 14.00 -3.42 -3.23
C SER A 256 14.28 -2.37 -2.14
N ASP A 257 15.54 -2.01 -1.90
CA ASP A 257 15.85 -0.91 -0.97
C ASP A 257 15.25 0.42 -1.46
N ALA A 258 15.15 0.65 -2.77
CA ALA A 258 14.50 1.84 -3.31
C ALA A 258 13.00 1.87 -2.96
N THR A 259 12.28 0.76 -3.14
CA THR A 259 10.87 0.61 -2.71
C THR A 259 10.74 0.84 -1.20
N LEU A 260 11.63 0.26 -0.39
CA LEU A 260 11.61 0.41 1.07
C LEU A 260 11.89 1.85 1.51
N ARG A 261 12.82 2.57 0.87
CA ARG A 261 13.08 3.99 1.13
C ARG A 261 11.89 4.86 0.74
N ALA A 262 11.26 4.59 -0.41
CA ALA A 262 10.11 5.33 -0.89
C ALA A 262 8.90 5.14 0.04
N THR A 263 8.54 3.90 0.35
CA THR A 263 7.45 3.60 1.28
C THR A 263 7.71 4.16 2.69
N THR A 264 8.96 4.14 3.18
CA THR A 264 9.32 4.80 4.45
C THR A 264 9.06 6.31 4.42
N ARG A 265 9.40 6.99 3.32
CA ARG A 265 9.08 8.42 3.13
C ARG A 265 7.58 8.66 3.07
N TYR A 266 6.82 7.75 2.45
CA TYR A 266 5.36 7.83 2.45
C TYR A 266 4.81 7.73 3.88
N VAL A 267 5.30 6.78 4.69
CA VAL A 267 4.89 6.65 6.10
C VAL A 267 5.16 7.94 6.88
N ASP A 268 6.35 8.54 6.74
CA ASP A 268 6.70 9.77 7.47
C ASP A 268 5.89 10.99 7.01
N GLY A 269 5.64 11.11 5.70
CA GLY A 269 5.00 12.30 5.12
C GLY A 269 3.47 12.29 5.13
N TYR A 270 2.85 11.10 5.16
CA TYR A 270 1.41 10.97 4.90
C TYR A 270 0.64 10.15 5.94
N LEU A 271 1.31 9.33 6.76
CA LEU A 271 0.65 8.47 7.74
C LEU A 271 0.93 8.87 9.20
N ARG A 272 1.73 9.92 9.41
CA ARG A 272 2.15 10.41 10.72
C ARG A 272 1.51 11.77 11.03
#